data_AF-A0A813K6B6-F1
#
_entry.id   AF-A0A813K6B6-F1
#
_cell.length_a   1.000
_cell.length_b   1.000
_cell.length_c   1.000
_cell.angle_alpha   90.00
_cell.angle_beta   90.00
_cell.angle_gamma   90.00
#
_symmetry.space_group_name_H-M   'P 1'
#
loop_
_entity.id
_entity.type
_entity.pdbx_description
1 polymer ?
#
loop_
_entity_poly.entity_id
_entity_poly.type
_entity_poly.pdbx_seq_one_letter_code
_entity_poly.pdbx_strand_id
1 'polypeptide(L)'
;MALARSVSDMRVLERTNTALHSLRHPGSRMHQCGVSVATVMDFGGRHFSPNSVEKDHDALSFPTDKYDYFISHSWRTSRMAKYAALLYYTSLVPAVCAGLAAGILAFALTVHGILPPFGLIEGDVFGTREPMPVSSWCVVMGGCTCFATLVTWARLFDLADSTRSTKVSYFFDRLCIIQDDAELKQAGIDSIGAFLRNSDSMLVLWSPEYFTRLWCCFELAVFLEKSTNLEFKSLLQNSYAEMRQASKGATLDIPRNSSPNDSNNEETVPARIAMATSAHGMKNETPDRKLVIIPV
;
A
#
# COMPACT_ATOMS: atom_id res chain seq x y z
N MET A 1 23.70 3.02 24.48
CA MET A 1 22.62 3.93 24.04
C MET A 1 21.45 3.24 23.32
N ALA A 2 21.64 2.14 22.57
CA ALA A 2 20.54 1.39 21.94
C ALA A 2 19.61 0.67 22.96
N LEU A 3 20.18 0.13 24.05
CA LEU A 3 19.41 -0.52 25.13
C LEU A 3 18.49 0.43 25.90
N ALA A 4 18.86 1.71 26.05
CA ALA A 4 18.03 2.69 26.75
C ALA A 4 16.77 3.06 25.95
N ARG A 5 16.84 3.04 24.61
CA ARG A 5 15.68 3.23 23.73
C ARG A 5 14.75 2.00 23.71
N SER A 6 15.33 0.80 23.77
CA SER A 6 14.56 -0.45 23.86
C SER A 6 13.76 -0.58 25.16
N VAL A 7 14.26 -0.06 26.29
CA VAL A 7 13.54 -0.06 27.59
C VAL A 7 12.43 0.98 27.63
N SER A 8 12.59 2.16 27.00
CA SER A 8 11.49 3.10 26.83
C SER A 8 10.38 2.52 25.96
N ASP A 9 10.74 1.78 24.90
CA ASP A 9 9.77 1.14 24.02
C ASP A 9 9.02 -0.02 24.69
N MET A 10 9.68 -0.79 25.57
CA MET A 10 9.03 -1.84 26.36
C MET A 10 7.99 -1.29 27.34
N ARG A 11 8.26 -0.12 27.95
CA ARG A 11 7.29 0.55 28.83
C ARG A 11 6.09 1.11 28.06
N VAL A 12 6.25 1.44 26.77
CA VAL A 12 5.12 1.81 25.89
C VAL A 12 4.24 0.58 25.63
N LEU A 13 4.84 -0.58 25.35
CA LEU A 13 4.12 -1.84 25.12
C LEU A 13 3.29 -2.29 26.35
N GLU A 14 3.86 -2.16 27.55
CA GLU A 14 3.19 -2.53 28.80
C GLU A 14 2.04 -1.55 29.16
N ARG A 15 2.20 -0.27 28.81
CA ARG A 15 1.14 0.75 28.97
C ARG A 15 0.01 0.59 27.97
N THR A 16 0.30 0.23 26.71
CA THR A 16 -0.75 -0.05 25.72
C THR A 16 -1.66 -1.19 26.16
N ASN A 17 -1.13 -2.26 26.77
CA ASN A 17 -1.96 -3.36 27.29
C ASN A 17 -2.81 -2.94 28.50
N THR A 18 -2.33 -2.00 29.32
CA THR A 18 -3.08 -1.47 30.46
C THR A 18 -4.16 -0.46 30.02
N ALA A 19 -3.88 0.37 29.02
CA ALA A 19 -4.84 1.28 28.41
C ALA A 19 -5.97 0.53 27.68
N LEU A 20 -5.67 -0.62 27.08
CA LEU A 20 -6.69 -1.51 26.49
C LEU A 20 -7.74 -1.99 27.50
N HIS A 21 -7.40 -2.08 28.79
CA HIS A 21 -8.32 -2.42 29.86
C HIS A 21 -9.08 -1.20 30.44
N SER A 22 -8.50 0.02 30.39
CA SER A 22 -9.15 1.24 30.90
C SER A 22 -10.09 1.91 29.88
N LEU A 23 -10.01 1.56 28.59
CA LEU A 23 -10.89 2.07 27.53
C LEU A 23 -12.34 1.54 27.58
N ARG A 24 -12.76 0.94 28.70
CA ARG A 24 -14.15 0.50 28.97
C ARG A 24 -14.98 1.55 29.73
N HIS A 25 -14.51 2.80 29.82
CA HIS A 25 -15.28 3.89 30.41
C HIS A 25 -16.33 4.45 29.42
N PRO A 26 -17.64 4.45 29.77
CA PRO A 26 -18.73 4.79 28.83
C PRO A 26 -18.87 6.28 28.46
N GLY A 27 -17.91 7.15 28.83
CA GLY A 27 -18.05 8.61 28.70
C GLY A 27 -17.05 9.32 27.78
N SER A 28 -15.94 8.69 27.42
CA SER A 28 -14.90 9.27 26.56
C SER A 28 -14.85 8.50 25.25
N ARG A 29 -15.73 8.83 24.31
CA ARG A 29 -15.55 8.35 22.93
C ARG A 29 -14.27 8.98 22.41
N MET A 30 -13.22 8.19 22.38
CA MET A 30 -11.99 8.52 21.70
C MET A 30 -12.33 8.98 20.28
N HIS A 31 -11.78 10.11 19.84
CA HIS A 31 -12.06 10.68 18.54
C HIS A 31 -11.46 9.75 17.47
N GLN A 32 -12.31 8.92 16.85
CA GLN A 32 -11.92 8.06 15.74
C GLN A 32 -12.21 8.81 14.45
N CYS A 33 -11.15 9.15 13.72
CA CYS A 33 -11.25 9.89 12.47
C CYS A 33 -10.41 9.21 11.39
N GLY A 34 -10.97 9.13 10.20
CA GLY A 34 -10.33 8.64 8.99
C GLY A 34 -9.98 9.78 8.06
N VAL A 35 -9.11 9.50 7.10
CA VAL A 35 -8.74 10.43 6.03
C VAL A 35 -8.94 9.78 4.67
N SER A 36 -9.17 10.58 3.63
CA SER A 36 -9.17 10.07 2.26
C SER A 36 -7.75 9.88 1.77
N VAL A 37 -7.53 8.94 0.85
CA VAL A 37 -6.21 8.75 0.24
C VAL A 37 -5.76 9.98 -0.55
N ALA A 38 -6.72 10.74 -1.10
CA ALA A 38 -6.49 12.04 -1.68
C ALA A 38 -5.77 12.95 -0.69
N THR A 39 -6.34 13.17 0.51
CA THR A 39 -5.75 13.98 1.58
C THR A 39 -4.35 13.50 1.99
N VAL A 40 -4.15 12.18 2.13
CA VAL A 40 -2.81 11.62 2.45
C VAL A 40 -1.78 11.99 1.38
N MET A 41 -2.19 12.03 0.12
CA MET A 41 -1.35 12.33 -1.03
C MET A 41 -1.22 13.83 -1.37
N ASP A 42 -1.85 14.72 -0.59
CA ASP A 42 -1.83 16.16 -0.80
C ASP A 42 -0.43 16.73 -0.98
N PHE A 43 -0.29 17.62 -1.97
CA PHE A 43 0.95 18.34 -2.28
C PHE A 43 2.19 17.42 -2.38
N GLY A 44 2.04 16.27 -3.03
CA GLY A 44 3.13 15.30 -3.21
C GLY A 44 3.45 14.52 -1.94
N GLY A 45 2.42 14.18 -1.16
CA GLY A 45 2.57 13.48 0.12
C GLY A 45 3.22 14.36 1.20
N ARG A 46 2.86 15.64 1.27
CA ARG A 46 3.41 16.60 2.24
C ARG A 46 3.33 16.08 3.68
N HIS A 47 2.28 15.35 4.02
CA HIS A 47 2.04 14.79 5.35
C HIS A 47 3.02 13.68 5.76
N PHE A 48 3.80 13.14 4.82
CA PHE A 48 4.94 12.26 5.15
C PHE A 48 6.21 13.04 5.51
N SER A 49 6.21 14.37 5.41
CA SER A 49 7.34 15.20 5.83
C SER A 49 7.31 15.38 7.34
N PRO A 50 8.42 15.16 8.06
CA PRO A 50 8.47 15.39 9.51
C PRO A 50 8.17 16.85 9.89
N ASN A 51 8.42 17.80 8.98
CA ASN A 51 8.30 19.23 9.23
C ASN A 51 6.94 19.85 8.80
N SER A 52 5.97 19.04 8.33
CA SER A 52 4.64 19.60 8.09
C SER A 52 3.96 19.96 9.42
N VAL A 53 3.30 21.11 9.47
CA VAL A 53 2.49 21.50 10.64
C VAL A 53 1.03 21.37 10.21
N GLU A 54 0.31 20.47 10.85
CA GLU A 54 -1.10 20.21 10.63
C GLU A 54 -1.94 21.11 11.55
N LYS A 55 -2.30 22.30 11.07
CA LYS A 55 -3.04 23.29 11.88
C LYS A 55 -4.56 23.07 11.93
N ASP A 56 -5.07 22.10 11.18
CA ASP A 56 -6.52 21.92 10.99
C ASP A 56 -6.87 20.43 10.84
N HIS A 57 -6.86 19.72 11.98
CA HIS A 57 -7.16 18.28 12.05
C HIS A 57 -8.62 17.98 11.64
N ASP A 58 -9.56 18.85 12.00
CA ASP A 58 -10.99 18.64 11.75
C ASP A 58 -11.36 18.84 10.27
N ALA A 59 -10.61 19.68 9.53
CA ALA A 59 -10.82 19.84 8.09
C ALA A 59 -10.19 18.72 7.24
N LEU A 60 -9.12 18.10 7.73
CA LEU A 60 -8.36 17.07 6.99
C LEU A 60 -8.89 15.65 7.22
N SER A 61 -9.62 15.44 8.32
CA SER A 61 -10.16 14.14 8.71
C SER A 61 -11.68 14.15 8.81
N PHE A 62 -12.28 12.98 8.90
CA PHE A 62 -13.73 12.82 9.09
C PHE A 62 -13.99 11.71 10.12
N PRO A 63 -15.06 11.81 10.92
CA PRO A 63 -15.36 10.79 11.93
C PRO A 63 -15.65 9.45 11.26
N THR A 64 -15.06 8.36 11.77
CA THR A 64 -15.31 7.00 11.30
C THR A 64 -15.21 6.00 12.45
N ASP A 65 -16.07 4.98 12.44
CA ASP A 65 -16.02 3.90 13.44
C ASP A 65 -15.09 2.74 13.00
N LYS A 66 -14.75 2.67 11.71
CA LYS A 66 -13.91 1.65 11.08
C LYS A 66 -13.01 2.24 10.01
N TYR A 67 -11.95 1.52 9.68
CA TYR A 67 -11.02 1.88 8.62
C TYR A 67 -10.98 0.80 7.55
N ASP A 68 -11.05 1.21 6.28
CA ASP A 68 -10.82 0.28 5.17
C ASP A 68 -9.35 -0.13 5.13
N TYR A 69 -8.45 0.83 5.38
CA TYR A 69 -7.00 0.63 5.33
C TYR A 69 -6.26 1.31 6.49
N PHE A 70 -5.37 0.57 7.14
CA PHE A 70 -4.34 1.11 8.03
C PHE A 70 -3.03 1.32 7.25
N ILE A 71 -2.54 2.55 7.13
CA ILE A 71 -1.27 2.83 6.45
C ILE A 71 -0.11 2.67 7.42
N SER A 72 0.66 1.59 7.28
CA SER A 72 1.92 1.42 8.02
C SER A 72 3.12 1.72 7.15
N HIS A 73 4.06 2.48 7.70
CA HIS A 73 5.20 2.97 6.95
C HIS A 73 6.38 3.32 7.86
N SER A 74 7.58 3.39 7.29
CA SER A 74 8.76 3.91 8.01
C SER A 74 8.91 5.42 7.78
N TRP A 75 9.02 6.18 8.86
CA TRP A 75 9.31 7.63 8.80
C TRP A 75 10.68 7.94 8.17
N ARG A 76 11.61 6.98 8.11
CA ARG A 76 12.94 7.16 7.48
C ARG A 76 12.89 7.10 5.96
N THR A 77 11.91 6.42 5.38
CA THR A 77 11.77 6.28 3.94
C THR A 77 11.46 7.62 3.30
N SER A 78 12.00 7.86 2.10
CA SER A 78 11.79 9.13 1.41
C SER A 78 10.30 9.42 1.17
N ARG A 79 9.91 10.68 1.31
CA ARG A 79 8.53 11.14 1.06
C ARG A 79 8.08 10.77 -0.35
N MET A 80 8.91 11.07 -1.34
CA MET A 80 8.56 10.90 -2.75
C MET A 80 8.36 9.43 -3.10
N ALA A 81 9.12 8.52 -2.48
CA ALA A 81 8.92 7.11 -2.70
C ALA A 81 7.56 6.64 -2.16
N LYS A 82 7.19 7.03 -0.93
CA LYS A 82 5.85 6.71 -0.36
C LYS A 82 4.73 7.27 -1.22
N TYR A 83 4.88 8.50 -1.68
CA TYR A 83 3.93 9.16 -2.56
C TYR A 83 3.81 8.43 -3.91
N ALA A 84 4.93 8.09 -4.55
CA ALA A 84 4.93 7.35 -5.81
C ALA A 84 4.30 5.96 -5.66
N ALA A 85 4.57 5.27 -4.55
CA ALA A 85 3.97 3.98 -4.22
C ALA A 85 2.45 4.06 -4.07
N LEU A 86 1.95 5.09 -3.37
CA LEU A 86 0.51 5.34 -3.25
C LEU A 86 -0.12 5.73 -4.59
N LEU A 87 0.50 6.62 -5.38
CA LEU A 87 0.04 6.96 -6.73
C LEU A 87 -0.09 5.73 -7.61
N TYR A 88 0.94 4.88 -7.61
CA TYR A 88 0.92 3.64 -8.37
C TYR A 88 -0.22 2.73 -7.91
N TYR A 89 -0.43 2.58 -6.60
CA TYR A 89 -1.49 1.74 -6.04
C TYR A 89 -2.89 2.25 -6.37
N THR A 90 -3.15 3.55 -6.24
CA THR A 90 -4.50 4.11 -6.36
C THR A 90 -4.88 4.46 -7.79
N SER A 91 -3.91 4.79 -8.63
CA SER A 91 -4.18 5.57 -9.84
C SER A 91 -3.65 4.95 -11.12
N LEU A 92 -2.85 3.88 -11.06
CA LEU A 92 -2.24 3.27 -12.24
C LEU A 92 -3.27 2.72 -13.24
N VAL A 93 -4.21 1.88 -12.78
CA VAL A 93 -5.19 1.24 -13.67
C VAL A 93 -6.07 2.29 -14.37
N PRO A 94 -6.68 3.25 -13.65
CA PRO A 94 -7.41 4.35 -14.28
C PRO A 94 -6.55 5.16 -15.25
N ALA A 95 -5.29 5.45 -14.90
CA ALA A 95 -4.38 6.20 -15.76
C ALA A 95 -4.08 5.49 -17.08
N VAL A 96 -3.80 4.18 -17.03
CA VAL A 96 -3.57 3.37 -18.23
C VAL A 96 -4.84 3.31 -19.08
N CYS A 97 -6.00 3.05 -18.48
CA CYS A 97 -7.27 3.01 -19.23
C CYS A 97 -7.59 4.36 -19.89
N ALA A 98 -7.46 5.47 -19.16
CA ALA A 98 -7.72 6.81 -19.69
C ALA A 98 -6.72 7.20 -20.79
N GLY A 99 -5.43 6.87 -20.60
CA GLY A 99 -4.38 7.09 -21.60
C GLY A 99 -4.61 6.30 -22.87
N LEU A 100 -4.97 5.01 -22.76
CA LEU A 100 -5.31 4.18 -23.92
C LEU A 100 -6.53 4.72 -24.67
N ALA A 101 -7.59 5.08 -23.95
CA ALA A 101 -8.78 5.67 -24.55
C ALA A 101 -8.46 6.98 -25.30
N ALA A 102 -7.65 7.86 -24.69
CA ALA A 102 -7.21 9.10 -25.34
C ALA A 102 -6.32 8.84 -26.56
N GLY A 103 -5.44 7.83 -26.50
CA GLY A 103 -4.60 7.41 -27.62
C GLY A 103 -5.42 6.88 -28.81
N ILE A 104 -6.42 6.03 -28.53
CA ILE A 104 -7.36 5.52 -29.55
C ILE A 104 -8.17 6.66 -30.17
N LEU A 105 -8.65 7.60 -29.36
CA LEU A 105 -9.36 8.77 -29.86
C LEU A 105 -8.47 9.64 -30.76
N ALA A 106 -7.23 9.92 -30.34
CA ALA A 106 -6.27 10.67 -31.14
C ALA A 106 -5.93 9.98 -32.48
N PHE A 107 -5.85 8.65 -32.47
CA PHE A 107 -5.71 7.87 -33.70
C PHE A 107 -6.91 8.07 -34.64
N ALA A 108 -8.13 7.88 -34.13
CA ALA A 108 -9.34 8.06 -34.93
C ALA A 108 -9.45 9.48 -35.51
N LEU A 109 -9.16 10.51 -34.70
CA LEU A 109 -9.15 11.90 -35.15
C LEU A 109 -8.10 12.18 -36.23
N THR A 110 -6.94 11.51 -36.17
CA THR A 110 -5.91 11.62 -37.22
C THR A 110 -6.40 10.96 -38.53
N VAL A 111 -7.00 9.76 -38.45
CA VAL A 111 -7.52 9.04 -39.63
C VAL A 111 -8.64 9.82 -40.31
N HIS A 112 -9.48 10.51 -39.55
CA HIS A 112 -10.53 11.39 -40.08
C HIS A 112 -10.02 12.76 -40.56
N GLY A 113 -8.71 13.01 -40.51
CA GLY A 113 -8.10 14.26 -40.97
C GLY A 113 -8.39 15.48 -40.10
N ILE A 114 -8.90 15.27 -38.88
CA ILE A 114 -9.17 16.35 -37.92
C ILE A 114 -7.87 16.80 -37.26
N LEU A 115 -7.00 15.85 -36.91
CA LEU A 115 -5.66 16.14 -36.40
C LEU A 115 -4.63 16.09 -37.54
N PRO A 116 -3.80 17.13 -37.71
CA PRO A 116 -2.79 17.15 -38.75
C PRO A 116 -1.64 16.19 -38.41
N PRO A 117 -0.99 15.54 -39.40
CA PRO A 117 0.25 14.81 -39.15
C PRO A 117 1.37 15.78 -38.76
N PHE A 118 2.35 15.29 -37.99
CA PHE A 118 3.53 16.08 -37.59
C PHE A 118 4.55 16.24 -38.72
N GLY A 119 4.54 15.33 -39.69
CA GLY A 119 5.42 15.39 -40.83
C GLY A 119 5.14 14.27 -41.83
N LEU A 120 5.87 14.30 -42.93
CA LEU A 120 5.90 13.24 -43.94
C LEU A 120 7.27 12.58 -43.86
N ILE A 121 7.30 11.25 -43.84
CA ILE A 121 8.54 10.47 -43.98
C ILE A 121 8.43 9.69 -45.28
N GLU A 122 9.47 9.72 -46.10
CA GLU A 122 9.56 8.82 -47.26
C GLU A 122 9.63 7.38 -46.74
N GLY A 123 8.68 6.54 -47.16
CA GLY A 123 8.75 5.12 -46.87
C GLY A 123 8.41 4.30 -48.10
N ASP A 124 8.93 3.07 -48.09
CA ASP A 124 8.70 2.13 -49.16
C ASP A 124 7.38 1.39 -48.92
N VAL A 125 6.40 1.65 -49.77
CA VAL A 125 5.12 0.95 -49.80
C VAL A 125 5.09 0.16 -51.11
N PHE A 126 5.24 -1.17 -51.00
CA PHE A 126 5.24 -2.10 -52.15
C PHE A 126 6.25 -1.78 -53.27
N GLY A 127 7.45 -1.31 -52.93
CA GLY A 127 8.51 -0.97 -53.88
C GLY A 127 8.43 0.46 -54.42
N THR A 128 7.46 1.25 -53.95
CA THR A 128 7.30 2.67 -54.32
C THR A 128 7.56 3.57 -53.13
N ARG A 129 8.40 4.60 -53.32
CA ARG A 129 8.66 5.62 -52.30
C ARG A 129 7.51 6.61 -52.28
N GLU A 130 6.64 6.47 -51.30
CA GLU A 130 5.52 7.37 -51.08
C GLU A 130 5.71 8.13 -49.77
N PRO A 131 5.36 9.43 -49.72
CA PRO A 131 5.41 10.20 -48.49
C PRO A 131 4.32 9.70 -47.54
N MET A 132 4.72 9.06 -46.44
CA MET A 132 3.80 8.58 -45.43
C MET A 132 3.63 9.62 -44.32
N PRO A 133 2.38 9.99 -43.97
CA PRO A 133 2.13 10.88 -42.84
C PRO A 133 2.48 10.19 -41.52
N VAL A 134 3.32 10.86 -40.73
CA VAL A 134 3.67 10.43 -39.37
C VAL A 134 2.90 11.27 -38.36
N SER A 135 2.14 10.59 -37.50
CA SER A 135 1.39 11.19 -36.42
C SER A 135 1.86 10.63 -35.08
N SER A 136 2.23 11.52 -34.16
CA SER A 136 2.59 11.19 -32.78
C SER A 136 1.49 11.55 -31.78
N TRP A 137 0.30 11.95 -32.27
CA TRP A 137 -0.79 12.39 -31.40
C TRP A 137 -1.24 11.31 -30.42
N CYS A 138 -1.22 10.03 -30.83
CA CYS A 138 -1.58 8.92 -29.96
C CYS A 138 -0.68 8.83 -28.73
N VAL A 139 0.63 8.99 -28.92
CA VAL A 139 1.63 8.91 -27.84
C VAL A 139 1.56 10.15 -26.96
N VAL A 140 1.46 11.33 -27.57
CA VAL A 140 1.40 12.60 -26.82
C VAL A 140 0.11 12.67 -26.01
N MET A 141 -1.05 12.51 -26.64
CA MET A 141 -2.35 12.59 -25.96
C MET A 141 -2.51 11.44 -24.96
N GLY A 142 -2.17 10.21 -25.35
CA GLY A 142 -2.25 9.06 -24.45
C GLY A 142 -1.31 9.19 -23.25
N GLY A 143 -0.06 9.60 -23.49
CA GLY A 143 0.94 9.82 -22.45
C GLY A 143 0.57 10.96 -21.49
N CYS A 144 0.16 12.12 -22.04
CA CYS A 144 -0.28 13.26 -21.23
C CYS A 144 -1.52 12.94 -20.41
N THR A 145 -2.54 12.31 -21.00
CA THR A 145 -3.75 11.91 -20.27
C THR A 145 -3.46 10.84 -19.22
N CYS A 146 -2.59 9.87 -19.52
CA CYS A 146 -2.15 8.87 -18.55
C CYS A 146 -1.46 9.56 -17.37
N PHE A 147 -0.47 10.42 -17.62
CA PHE A 147 0.25 11.13 -16.56
C PHE A 147 -0.66 12.05 -15.74
N ALA A 148 -1.53 12.83 -16.41
CA ALA A 148 -2.49 13.70 -15.74
C ALA A 148 -3.43 12.88 -14.85
N THR A 149 -4.01 11.81 -15.37
CA THR A 149 -4.88 10.91 -14.61
C THR A 149 -4.12 10.28 -13.44
N LEU A 150 -2.87 9.84 -13.64
CA LEU A 150 -2.06 9.24 -12.58
C LEU A 150 -1.93 10.19 -11.38
N VAL A 151 -1.70 11.49 -11.60
CA VAL A 151 -1.50 12.46 -10.53
C VAL A 151 -2.81 13.05 -9.96
N THR A 152 -3.88 13.14 -10.76
CA THR A 152 -5.14 13.76 -10.32
C THR A 152 -6.26 12.78 -9.95
N TRP A 153 -6.13 11.48 -10.27
CA TRP A 153 -7.23 10.52 -10.11
C TRP A 153 -7.77 10.44 -8.69
N ALA A 154 -6.90 10.36 -7.68
CA ALA A 154 -7.35 10.26 -6.29
C ALA A 154 -8.19 11.47 -5.86
N ARG A 155 -7.81 12.67 -6.30
CA ARG A 155 -8.58 13.90 -6.05
C ARG A 155 -9.90 13.89 -6.80
N LEU A 156 -9.88 13.51 -8.08
CA LEU A 156 -11.08 13.44 -8.90
C LEU A 156 -12.08 12.43 -8.34
N PHE A 157 -11.60 11.29 -7.87
CA PHE A 157 -12.41 10.26 -7.24
C PHE A 157 -13.01 10.75 -5.92
N ASP A 158 -12.23 11.40 -5.06
CA ASP A 158 -12.71 11.95 -3.78
C ASP A 158 -13.73 13.10 -3.97
N LEU A 159 -13.64 13.84 -5.08
CA LEU A 159 -14.63 14.85 -5.48
C LEU A 159 -15.89 14.22 -6.10
N ALA A 160 -15.74 13.16 -6.89
CA ALA A 160 -16.85 12.45 -7.51
C ALA A 160 -17.69 11.69 -6.47
N ASP A 161 -17.05 11.17 -5.42
CA ASP A 161 -17.68 10.47 -4.29
C ASP A 161 -18.24 11.45 -3.23
N SER A 162 -18.74 12.62 -3.66
CA SER A 162 -19.26 13.69 -2.80
C SER A 162 -20.48 13.24 -1.97
N THR A 163 -21.12 12.13 -2.33
CA THR A 163 -22.05 11.42 -1.44
C THR A 163 -21.28 10.80 -0.28
N ARG A 164 -21.15 11.55 0.82
CA ARG A 164 -20.46 11.23 2.10
C ARG A 164 -20.61 9.80 2.67
N SER A 165 -21.50 8.97 2.14
CA SER A 165 -21.83 7.66 2.69
C SER A 165 -20.89 6.52 2.26
N THR A 166 -19.96 6.74 1.31
CA THR A 166 -19.12 5.67 0.72
C THR A 166 -17.63 5.96 0.65
N LYS A 167 -17.14 7.00 1.33
CA LYS A 167 -15.72 7.36 1.31
C LYS A 167 -14.86 6.24 1.91
N VAL A 168 -13.90 5.76 1.13
CA VAL A 168 -12.87 4.84 1.62
C VAL A 168 -12.02 5.54 2.68
N SER A 169 -12.02 4.98 3.87
CA SER A 169 -11.42 5.50 5.08
C SER A 169 -10.03 4.91 5.32
N TYR A 170 -9.04 5.80 5.42
CA TYR A 170 -7.67 5.43 5.75
C TYR A 170 -7.34 5.90 7.16
N PHE A 171 -6.69 5.05 7.94
CA PHE A 171 -5.99 5.47 9.13
C PHE A 171 -4.55 5.87 8.76
N PHE A 172 -4.19 7.11 9.07
CA PHE A 172 -2.83 7.63 8.92
C PHE A 172 -2.45 8.38 10.20
N ASP A 173 -1.47 7.85 10.93
CA ASP A 173 -1.06 8.27 12.28
C ASP A 173 -0.99 9.79 12.45
N ARG A 174 -0.35 10.50 11.53
CA ARG A 174 -0.17 11.95 11.61
C ARG A 174 -1.45 12.76 11.47
N LEU A 175 -2.40 12.29 10.66
CA LEU A 175 -3.65 13.03 10.41
C LEU A 175 -4.77 12.62 11.35
N CYS A 176 -4.82 11.33 11.72
CA CYS A 176 -5.87 10.75 12.55
C CYS A 176 -5.63 10.92 14.06
N ILE A 177 -4.42 11.29 14.49
CA ILE A 177 -4.08 11.61 15.87
C ILE A 177 -3.78 13.10 15.97
N ILE A 178 -4.47 13.78 16.88
CA ILE A 178 -4.25 15.20 17.18
C ILE A 178 -2.79 15.40 17.61
N GLN A 179 -2.03 16.22 16.87
CA GLN A 179 -0.59 16.39 17.10
C GLN A 179 -0.25 17.52 18.08
N ASP A 180 -1.13 18.52 18.20
CA ASP A 180 -0.86 19.77 18.91
C ASP A 180 -1.08 19.67 20.44
N ASP A 181 -1.92 18.75 20.88
CA ASP A 181 -2.23 18.50 22.29
C ASP A 181 -1.48 17.25 22.78
N ALA A 182 -0.62 17.41 23.78
CA ALA A 182 0.23 16.33 24.28
C ALA A 182 -0.57 15.18 24.94
N GLU A 183 -1.68 15.49 25.61
CA GLU A 183 -2.52 14.49 26.28
C GLU A 183 -3.33 13.71 25.26
N LEU A 184 -3.96 14.41 24.30
CA LEU A 184 -4.72 13.76 23.22
C LEU A 184 -3.82 12.97 22.28
N LYS A 185 -2.61 13.47 22.01
CA LYS A 185 -1.59 12.75 21.24
C LYS A 185 -1.20 11.45 21.92
N GLN A 186 -0.92 11.49 23.22
CA GLN A 186 -0.56 10.29 23.97
C GLN A 186 -1.74 9.31 24.02
N ALA A 187 -2.95 9.78 24.28
CA ALA A 187 -4.15 8.95 24.26
C ALA A 187 -4.38 8.29 22.88
N GLY A 188 -4.11 9.01 21.79
CA GLY A 188 -4.15 8.49 20.43
C GLY A 188 -3.10 7.40 20.18
N ILE A 189 -1.85 7.62 20.62
CA ILE A 189 -0.75 6.65 20.52
C ILE A 189 -1.07 5.38 21.32
N ASP A 190 -1.54 5.54 22.56
CA ASP A 190 -1.90 4.42 23.45
C ASP A 190 -3.03 3.57 22.86
N SER A 191 -3.79 4.14 21.92
CA SER A 191 -4.94 3.52 21.28
C SER A 191 -4.67 2.99 19.87
N ILE A 192 -3.41 2.97 19.41
CA ILE A 192 -3.07 2.45 18.06
C ILE A 192 -3.47 0.99 17.88
N GLY A 193 -3.38 0.18 18.94
CA GLY A 193 -3.91 -1.18 18.92
C GLY A 193 -5.42 -1.24 18.64
N ALA A 194 -6.20 -0.25 19.06
CA ALA A 194 -7.63 -0.18 18.73
C ALA A 194 -7.86 0.19 17.27
N PHE A 195 -7.12 1.16 16.73
CA PHE A 195 -7.19 1.52 15.31
C PHE A 195 -6.84 0.35 14.39
N LEU A 196 -5.77 -0.40 14.69
CA LEU A 196 -5.39 -1.62 13.97
C LEU A 196 -6.49 -2.69 14.02
N ARG A 197 -7.18 -2.82 15.16
CA ARG A 197 -8.28 -3.78 15.29
C ARG A 197 -9.55 -3.35 14.56
N ASN A 198 -9.77 -2.05 14.38
CA ASN A 198 -10.89 -1.49 13.64
C ASN A 198 -10.59 -1.31 12.14
N SER A 199 -9.41 -1.76 11.68
CA SER A 199 -9.02 -1.71 10.27
C SER A 199 -9.28 -3.04 9.57
N ASP A 200 -9.92 -3.00 8.42
CA ASP A 200 -10.22 -4.19 7.60
C ASP A 200 -8.96 -4.65 6.83
N SER A 201 -8.14 -3.71 6.38
CA SER A 201 -6.87 -4.00 5.67
C SER A 201 -5.70 -3.23 6.27
N MET A 202 -4.49 -3.73 6.06
CA MET A 202 -3.23 -3.04 6.36
C MET A 202 -2.46 -2.81 5.06
N LEU A 203 -2.10 -1.56 4.80
CA LEU A 203 -1.30 -1.11 3.68
C LEU A 203 0.13 -0.82 4.16
N VAL A 204 1.05 -1.74 3.87
CA VAL A 204 2.46 -1.63 4.26
C VAL A 204 3.25 -0.98 3.13
N LEU A 205 3.75 0.24 3.38
CA LEU A 205 4.73 0.90 2.52
C LEU A 205 6.14 0.37 2.86
N TRP A 206 6.47 -0.75 2.24
CA TRP A 206 7.67 -1.53 2.54
C TRP A 206 8.92 -0.91 1.95
N SER A 207 9.88 -0.62 2.81
CA SER A 207 11.23 -0.16 2.47
C SER A 207 12.25 -1.00 3.23
N PRO A 208 13.54 -1.00 2.84
CA PRO A 208 14.58 -1.74 3.55
C PRO A 208 14.65 -1.43 5.05
N GLU A 209 14.29 -0.22 5.47
CA GLU A 209 14.31 0.19 6.87
C GLU A 209 13.06 -0.22 7.65
N TYR A 210 11.99 -0.69 7.00
CA TYR A 210 10.69 -0.94 7.63
C TYR A 210 10.80 -1.91 8.82
N PHE A 211 11.44 -3.07 8.62
CA PHE A 211 11.60 -4.08 9.67
C PHE A 211 12.68 -3.75 10.71
N THR A 212 13.41 -2.63 10.53
CA THR A 212 14.35 -2.13 11.56
C THR A 212 13.65 -1.31 12.63
N ARG A 213 12.37 -0.98 12.43
CA ARG A 213 11.56 -0.13 13.30
C ARG A 213 10.66 -1.01 14.16
N LEU A 214 10.91 -1.01 15.46
CA LEU A 214 10.10 -1.77 16.42
C LEU A 214 8.61 -1.44 16.31
N TRP A 215 8.27 -0.17 16.13
CA TRP A 215 6.90 0.29 15.96
C TRP A 215 6.19 -0.35 14.76
N CYS A 216 6.83 -0.36 13.58
CA CYS A 216 6.28 -0.96 12.36
C CYS A 216 6.11 -2.49 12.52
N CYS A 217 7.08 -3.14 13.19
CA CYS A 217 7.00 -4.57 13.49
C CYS A 217 5.87 -4.89 14.48
N PHE A 218 5.66 -4.03 15.49
CA PHE A 218 4.57 -4.14 16.44
C PHE A 218 3.21 -4.01 15.74
N GLU A 219 3.02 -2.98 14.91
CA GLU A 219 1.78 -2.80 14.14
C GLU A 219 1.46 -4.02 13.29
N LEU A 220 2.47 -4.55 12.59
CA LEU A 220 2.32 -5.74 11.77
C LEU A 220 1.96 -6.96 12.62
N ALA A 221 2.67 -7.20 13.73
CA ALA A 221 2.40 -8.33 14.61
C ALA A 221 0.98 -8.29 15.18
N VAL A 222 0.54 -7.12 15.67
CA VAL A 222 -0.82 -6.92 16.21
C VAL A 222 -1.89 -7.09 15.13
N PHE A 223 -1.62 -6.64 13.90
CA PHE A 223 -2.56 -6.84 12.79
C PHE A 223 -2.68 -8.32 12.42
N LEU A 224 -1.55 -9.03 12.35
CA LEU A 224 -1.46 -10.44 11.99
C LEU A 224 -2.06 -11.38 13.04
N GLU A 225 -1.92 -11.07 14.33
CA GLU A 225 -2.45 -11.89 15.44
C GLU A 225 -3.96 -12.19 15.28
N LYS A 226 -4.71 -11.29 14.65
CA LYS A 226 -6.15 -11.44 14.41
C LYS A 226 -6.54 -11.90 13.01
N SER A 227 -5.59 -12.13 12.11
CA SER A 227 -5.88 -12.48 10.70
C SER A 227 -5.87 -13.99 10.51
N THR A 228 -7.02 -14.58 10.20
CA THR A 228 -7.17 -16.02 9.92
C THR A 228 -6.89 -16.36 8.45
N ASN A 229 -7.08 -15.38 7.55
CA ASN A 229 -6.63 -15.42 6.15
C ASN A 229 -5.80 -14.17 5.87
N LEU A 230 -4.69 -14.33 5.16
CA LEU A 230 -3.81 -13.23 4.77
C LEU A 230 -3.64 -13.26 3.26
N GLU A 231 -4.30 -12.34 2.58
CA GLU A 231 -4.04 -12.09 1.16
C GLU A 231 -2.85 -11.14 1.06
N PHE A 232 -1.68 -11.68 0.69
CA PHE A 232 -0.50 -10.88 0.38
C PHE A 232 -0.57 -10.41 -1.07
N LYS A 233 -0.73 -9.10 -1.24
CA LYS A 233 -0.69 -8.46 -2.56
C LYS A 233 0.54 -7.57 -2.64
N SER A 234 1.64 -8.10 -3.18
CA SER A 234 2.73 -7.26 -3.65
C SER A 234 2.39 -6.71 -5.03
N LEU A 235 2.50 -5.40 -5.18
CA LEU A 235 2.30 -4.77 -6.48
C LEU A 235 3.35 -5.16 -7.54
N LEU A 236 4.42 -5.84 -7.11
CA LEU A 236 5.46 -6.41 -7.97
C LEU A 236 5.35 -7.94 -8.14
N GLN A 237 4.29 -8.60 -7.66
CA GLN A 237 4.23 -10.07 -7.64
C GLN A 237 4.28 -10.71 -9.04
N ASN A 238 3.91 -9.96 -10.10
CA ASN A 238 4.07 -10.41 -11.47
C ASN A 238 5.54 -10.39 -11.94
N SER A 239 6.37 -9.45 -11.46
CA SER A 239 7.76 -9.34 -11.90
C SER A 239 8.72 -10.26 -11.11
N TYR A 240 8.42 -10.56 -9.84
CA TYR A 240 9.24 -11.49 -9.06
C TYR A 240 9.10 -12.96 -9.51
N ALA A 241 7.92 -13.38 -10.00
CA ALA A 241 7.74 -14.72 -10.56
C ALA A 241 8.56 -14.91 -11.85
N GLU A 242 8.62 -13.87 -12.69
CA GLU A 242 9.42 -13.84 -13.93
C GLU A 242 10.92 -13.75 -13.65
N MET A 243 11.35 -12.90 -12.70
CA MET A 243 12.77 -12.83 -12.30
C MET A 243 13.27 -14.15 -11.68
N ARG A 244 12.42 -14.87 -10.95
CA ARG A 244 12.76 -16.18 -10.38
C ARG A 244 12.82 -17.28 -11.44
N GLN A 245 12.09 -17.15 -12.55
CA GLN A 245 12.23 -18.03 -13.71
C GLN A 245 13.49 -17.67 -14.53
N ALA A 246 13.81 -16.39 -14.71
CA ALA A 246 15.03 -15.93 -15.37
C ALA A 246 16.32 -16.35 -14.62
N SER A 247 16.31 -16.30 -13.28
CA SER A 247 17.43 -16.76 -12.45
C SER A 247 17.62 -18.28 -12.46
N LYS A 248 16.57 -19.07 -12.70
CA LYS A 248 16.66 -20.54 -12.83
C LYS A 248 17.20 -21.00 -14.19
N GLY A 249 17.24 -20.11 -15.19
CA GLY A 249 17.84 -20.37 -16.50
C GLY A 249 19.35 -20.13 -16.56
N ALA A 250 19.92 -19.45 -15.57
CA ALA A 250 21.36 -19.20 -15.47
C ALA A 250 22.02 -20.20 -14.51
N THR A 251 22.03 -21.48 -14.88
CA THR A 251 22.86 -22.48 -14.19
C THR A 251 24.30 -22.26 -14.62
N LEU A 252 25.11 -21.65 -13.74
CA LEU A 252 26.56 -21.65 -13.88
C LEU A 252 27.04 -23.09 -13.61
N ASP A 253 27.62 -23.74 -14.63
CA ASP A 253 28.29 -25.03 -14.50
C ASP A 253 29.51 -24.89 -13.57
N ILE A 254 29.38 -25.39 -12.35
CA ILE A 254 30.51 -25.62 -11.44
C ILE A 254 30.91 -27.09 -11.58
N PRO A 255 32.17 -27.42 -11.95
CA PRO A 255 32.57 -28.80 -12.11
C PRO A 255 32.58 -29.54 -10.77
N ARG A 256 31.85 -30.65 -10.71
CA ARG A 256 31.90 -31.62 -9.62
C ARG A 256 33.27 -32.31 -9.60
N ASN A 257 34.00 -32.17 -8.49
CA ASN A 257 35.10 -33.07 -8.17
C ASN A 257 34.70 -34.03 -7.04
N SER A 258 35.27 -35.23 -7.11
CA SER A 258 34.92 -36.49 -6.45
C SER A 258 34.93 -36.53 -4.90
N SER A 259 34.01 -37.34 -4.36
CA SER A 259 33.88 -38.01 -3.03
C SER A 259 35.20 -38.47 -2.36
N PRO A 260 35.24 -38.96 -1.07
CA PRO A 260 34.16 -39.67 -0.32
C PRO A 260 34.09 -39.53 1.23
N ASN A 261 33.10 -40.24 1.79
CA ASN A 261 32.88 -40.67 3.18
C ASN A 261 32.38 -39.63 4.19
N ASP A 262 31.22 -39.86 4.81
CA ASP A 262 31.14 -40.72 6.00
C ASP A 262 29.68 -41.06 6.39
N SER A 263 29.60 -42.10 7.19
CA SER A 263 28.47 -42.89 7.64
C SER A 263 27.61 -42.29 8.76
N ASN A 264 26.40 -42.86 8.90
CA ASN A 264 25.65 -43.11 10.14
C ASN A 264 24.83 -41.98 10.78
N ASN A 265 23.53 -42.29 10.92
CA ASN A 265 22.69 -42.29 12.13
C ASN A 265 21.28 -41.72 11.90
N GLU A 266 20.30 -42.57 12.26
CA GLU A 266 19.09 -42.30 13.07
C GLU A 266 18.11 -41.22 12.54
N GLU A 267 16.79 -41.29 12.69
CA GLU A 267 15.93 -42.05 13.57
C GLU A 267 14.48 -41.91 13.04
N THR A 268 13.68 -42.96 13.23
CA THR A 268 12.24 -43.02 12.98
C THR A 268 11.43 -42.37 14.11
N VAL A 269 10.43 -41.52 13.83
CA VAL A 269 9.25 -41.32 14.70
C VAL A 269 7.98 -41.06 13.86
N PRO A 270 6.80 -41.64 14.20
CA PRO A 270 5.69 -41.84 13.28
C PRO A 270 4.53 -40.84 13.43
N ALA A 271 3.73 -40.80 12.36
CA ALA A 271 2.44 -40.12 12.27
C ALA A 271 1.33 -40.82 13.08
N ARG A 272 0.52 -40.02 13.79
CA ARG A 272 -0.92 -40.13 14.14
C ARG A 272 -1.14 -39.15 15.32
N ILE A 273 -2.16 -38.29 15.34
CA ILE A 273 -3.54 -38.64 15.65
C ILE A 273 -4.45 -37.53 15.09
N ALA A 274 -5.42 -37.93 14.28
CA ALA A 274 -6.62 -37.17 13.97
C ALA A 274 -7.79 -37.86 14.67
N MET A 275 -8.61 -37.08 15.38
CA MET A 275 -10.06 -37.20 15.65
C MET A 275 -10.38 -36.28 16.86
N ALA A 276 -10.96 -35.12 16.61
CA ALA A 276 -12.40 -34.86 16.57
C ALA A 276 -13.04 -34.74 17.96
N THR A 277 -13.40 -33.52 18.34
CA THR A 277 -14.54 -33.29 19.22
C THR A 277 -15.24 -31.99 18.83
N SER A 278 -16.49 -32.18 18.44
CA SER A 278 -17.47 -31.16 18.06
C SER A 278 -17.90 -30.35 19.27
N ALA A 279 -17.90 -29.02 19.15
CA ALA A 279 -18.65 -28.14 20.03
C ALA A 279 -19.16 -26.94 19.22
N HIS A 280 -20.46 -27.02 18.91
CA HIS A 280 -21.43 -25.92 18.83
C HIS A 280 -20.93 -24.50 18.50
N GLY A 281 -21.24 -24.07 17.27
CA GLY A 281 -22.28 -23.05 17.12
C GLY A 281 -21.96 -21.60 17.48
N MET A 282 -20.89 -21.04 16.92
CA MET A 282 -20.84 -19.64 16.49
C MET A 282 -19.81 -19.55 15.38
N LYS A 283 -20.24 -19.56 14.11
CA LYS A 283 -19.41 -19.06 13.02
C LYS A 283 -19.32 -17.54 13.21
N ASN A 284 -18.39 -17.12 14.06
CA ASN A 284 -17.81 -15.80 13.93
C ASN A 284 -17.03 -15.85 12.61
N GLU A 285 -17.71 -15.54 11.50
CA GLU A 285 -17.03 -15.13 10.28
C GLU A 285 -16.24 -13.88 10.65
N THR A 286 -14.99 -14.11 11.05
CA THR A 286 -14.04 -13.03 11.24
C THR A 286 -13.84 -12.43 9.86
N PRO A 287 -14.05 -11.11 9.68
CA PRO A 287 -13.91 -10.48 8.37
C PRO A 287 -12.50 -10.78 7.84
N ASP A 288 -12.42 -11.24 6.59
CA ASP A 288 -11.15 -11.52 5.91
C ASP A 288 -10.32 -10.24 5.88
N ARG A 289 -9.31 -10.19 6.74
CA ARG A 289 -8.37 -9.07 6.81
C ARG A 289 -7.34 -9.19 5.70
N LYS A 290 -7.00 -8.06 5.06
CA LYS A 290 -6.07 -8.06 3.91
C LYS A 290 -4.77 -7.34 4.25
N LEU A 291 -3.64 -7.95 3.89
CA LEU A 291 -2.31 -7.36 4.05
C LEU A 291 -1.73 -7.00 2.68
N VAL A 292 -1.79 -5.72 2.33
CA VAL A 292 -1.25 -5.23 1.06
C VAL A 292 0.14 -4.68 1.31
N ILE A 293 1.15 -5.19 0.60
CA ILE A 293 2.52 -4.72 0.73
C ILE A 293 2.95 -4.03 -0.56
N ILE A 294 3.28 -2.74 -0.46
CA ILE A 294 3.74 -1.94 -1.58
C ILE A 294 5.22 -1.64 -1.38
N PRO A 295 6.11 -2.05 -2.29
CA PRO A 295 7.51 -1.71 -2.23
C PRO A 295 7.71 -0.20 -2.51
N VAL A 296 8.63 0.41 -1.75
CA VAL A 296 8.93 1.84 -1.73
C VAL A 296 10.43 2.08 -1.77
#